data_AF-A0A838EW82-F1
#
_entry.id   AF-A0A838EW82-F1
#
_cell.length_a   1.000
_cell.length_b   1.000
_cell.length_c   1.000
_cell.angle_alpha   90.00
_cell.angle_beta   90.00
_cell.angle_gamma   90.00
#
_symmetry.space_group_name_H-M   'P 1'
#
loop_
_entity.id
_entity.type
_entity.pdbx_description
1 polymer ?
#
loop_
_entity_poly.entity_id
_entity_poly.type
_entity_poly.pdbx_seq_one_letter_code
_entity_poly.pdbx_strand_id
1 'polypeptide(L)' 'MMLGANEQRSEVARLLSQISAEYEAAQRGLSGLSYGTSQHDFITARMENMGQLHNQLHSLVGDVAIAMIADQLNGGR' A
#
# COMPACT_ATOMS: atom_id res chain seq x y z
N MET A 1 4.93 -31.11 -2.19
CA MET A 1 5.60 -29.78 -2.16
C MET A 1 4.60 -28.76 -1.60
N MET A 2 4.67 -28.44 -0.31
CA MET A 2 3.85 -27.41 0.36
C MET A 2 4.76 -26.20 0.65
N LEU A 3 5.08 -25.41 -0.36
CA LEU A 3 5.75 -24.11 -0.16
C LEU A 3 4.82 -22.91 -0.44
N GLY A 4 3.71 -23.09 -1.15
CA GLY A 4 2.89 -21.97 -1.64
C GLY A 4 2.32 -21.04 -0.55
N ALA A 5 1.70 -21.59 0.49
CA ALA A 5 0.91 -20.78 1.41
C ALA A 5 1.73 -19.84 2.31
N ASN A 6 2.98 -20.20 2.65
CA ASN A 6 3.81 -19.37 3.52
C ASN A 6 4.47 -18.23 2.74
N GLU A 7 4.94 -18.51 1.53
CA GLU A 7 5.51 -17.51 0.63
C GLU A 7 4.44 -16.48 0.21
N GLN A 8 3.22 -16.94 -0.08
CA GLN A 8 2.08 -16.06 -0.37
C GLN A 8 1.75 -15.13 0.80
N ARG A 9 1.78 -15.63 2.05
CA ARG A 9 1.56 -14.79 3.24
C ARG A 9 2.68 -13.78 3.46
N SER A 10 3.93 -14.17 3.23
CA SER A 10 5.07 -13.26 3.32
C SER A 10 5.01 -12.17 2.24
N GLU A 11 4.61 -12.51 1.02
CA GLU A 11 4.42 -11.53 -0.07
C GLU A 11 3.27 -10.57 0.24
N VAL A 12 2.14 -11.09 0.72
CA VAL A 12 1.00 -10.27 1.19
C VAL A 12 1.42 -9.31 2.31
N ALA A 13 2.15 -9.79 3.31
CA ALA A 13 2.64 -8.95 4.40
C ALA A 13 3.61 -7.86 3.91
N ARG A 14 4.48 -8.20 2.96
CA ARG A 14 5.44 -7.27 2.34
C ARG A 14 4.73 -6.20 1.50
N LEU A 15 3.72 -6.58 0.72
CA LEU A 15 2.89 -5.66 -0.05
C LEU A 15 2.10 -4.73 0.87
N LEU A 16 1.47 -5.25 1.91
CA LEU A 16 0.73 -4.45 2.90
C LEU A 16 1.64 -3.46 3.64
N SER A 17 2.86 -3.86 3.99
CA SER A 17 3.82 -2.96 4.63
C SER A 17 4.27 -1.83 3.70
N GLN A 18 4.50 -2.13 2.41
CA GLN A 18 4.78 -1.10 1.41
C GLN A 18 3.60 -0.15 1.23
N ILE A 19 2.38 -0.66 1.10
CA ILE A 19 1.17 0.17 0.97
C ILE A 19 1.01 1.13 2.16
N SER A 20 1.25 0.65 3.39
CA SER A 20 1.19 1.49 4.59
C SER A 20 2.25 2.60 4.57
N ALA A 21 3.50 2.27 4.21
CA ALA A 21 4.57 3.26 4.11
C ALA A 21 4.33 4.31 3.02
N GLU A 22 3.82 3.90 1.85
CA GLU A 22 3.42 4.80 0.76
C GLU A 22 2.29 5.74 1.22
N TYR A 23 1.30 5.21 1.94
CA TYR A 23 0.16 5.97 2.48
C TYR A 23 0.60 6.99 3.55
N GLU A 24 1.45 6.57 4.49
CA GLU A 24 2.03 7.48 5.49
C GLU A 24 2.88 8.57 4.83
N ALA A 25 3.70 8.21 3.83
CA ALA A 25 4.51 9.18 3.11
C ALA A 25 3.65 10.17 2.31
N ALA A 26 2.55 9.72 1.70
CA ALA A 26 1.60 10.59 1.02
C ALA A 26 0.86 11.51 2.01
N GLN A 27 0.40 10.98 3.14
CA GLN A 27 -0.30 11.74 4.18
C GLN A 27 0.62 12.79 4.85
N ARG A 28 1.88 12.43 5.11
CA ARG A 28 2.91 13.35 5.60
C ARG A 28 3.31 14.36 4.52
N GLY A 29 3.38 13.96 3.25
CA GLY A 29 3.61 14.85 2.12
C GLY A 29 2.52 15.90 1.96
N LEU A 30 1.25 15.51 2.15
CA LEU A 30 0.08 16.39 2.21
C LEU A 30 0.15 17.39 3.37
N SER A 31 0.76 17.01 4.49
CA SER A 31 0.78 17.83 5.71
C SER A 31 2.07 18.65 5.89
N GLY A 32 3.18 18.28 5.24
CA GLY A 32 4.53 18.69 5.64
C GLY A 32 5.37 19.44 4.62
N LEU A 33 5.06 19.43 3.31
CA LEU A 33 5.97 19.97 2.30
C LEU A 33 5.26 20.93 1.33
N SER A 34 5.56 22.22 1.53
CA SER A 34 5.51 23.32 0.57
C SER A 34 4.33 23.37 -0.42
N TYR A 35 3.44 24.32 -0.15
CA TYR A 35 2.49 24.96 -1.08
C TYR A 35 3.01 25.01 -2.53
N GLY A 36 2.63 24.06 -3.41
CA GLY A 36 3.06 24.11 -4.82
C GLY A 36 2.79 22.87 -5.68
N THR A 37 2.96 23.04 -6.99
CA THR A 37 2.77 22.05 -8.07
C THR A 37 3.53 20.74 -7.86
N SER A 38 4.68 20.77 -7.17
CA SER A 38 5.46 19.57 -6.82
C SER A 38 4.71 18.60 -5.89
N GLN A 39 3.69 19.06 -5.16
CA GLN A 39 2.85 18.21 -4.31
C GLN A 39 1.97 17.28 -5.15
N HIS A 40 1.44 17.76 -6.28
CA HIS A 40 0.57 16.97 -7.16
C HIS A 40 1.34 15.84 -7.85
N ASP A 41 2.54 16.10 -8.37
CA ASP A 41 3.39 15.06 -8.97
C ASP A 41 3.79 13.99 -7.93
N PHE A 42 4.19 14.42 -6.73
CA PHE A 42 4.57 13.48 -5.67
C PHE A 42 3.39 12.61 -5.23
N ILE A 43 2.22 13.20 -4.99
CA ILE A 43 1.01 12.45 -4.60
C ILE A 43 0.55 11.54 -5.75
N THR A 44 0.59 12.02 -7.00
CA THR A 44 0.17 11.24 -8.18
C THR A 44 1.03 10.00 -8.34
N ALA A 45 2.36 10.14 -8.29
CA ALA A 45 3.28 9.01 -8.41
C ALA A 45 3.06 7.96 -7.29
N ARG A 46 2.77 8.42 -6.06
CA ARG A 46 2.48 7.55 -4.91
C ARG A 46 1.14 6.82 -5.06
N MET A 47 0.11 7.52 -5.52
CA MET A 47 -1.22 6.94 -5.78
C MET A 47 -1.16 5.89 -6.90
N GLU A 48 -0.38 6.14 -7.95
CA GLU A 48 -0.18 5.20 -9.05
C GLU A 48 0.55 3.93 -8.58
N ASN A 49 1.59 4.08 -7.75
CA ASN A 49 2.29 2.97 -7.12
C ASN A 49 1.36 2.16 -6.20
N MET A 50 0.54 2.84 -5.39
CA MET A 50 -0.46 2.19 -4.54
C MET A 50 -1.47 1.38 -5.36
N GLY A 51 -1.89 1.87 -6.53
CA GLY A 51 -2.75 1.14 -7.47
C GLY A 51 -2.09 -0.14 -8.01
N GLN A 52 -0.79 -0.08 -8.33
CA GLN A 52 -0.02 -1.26 -8.76
C GLN A 52 0.12 -2.30 -7.63
N LEU A 53 0.40 -1.85 -6.40
CA LEU A 53 0.50 -2.72 -5.23
C LEU A 53 -0.86 -3.34 -4.89
N HIS A 54 -1.94 -2.58 -5.01
CA HIS A 54 -3.30 -3.07 -4.81
C HIS A 54 -3.67 -4.16 -5.83
N ASN A 55 -3.35 -3.96 -7.11
CA ASN A 55 -3.57 -4.98 -8.14
C ASN A 55 -2.78 -6.27 -7.89
N GLN A 56 -1.52 -6.16 -7.44
CA GLN A 56 -0.70 -7.33 -7.09
C GLN A 56 -1.30 -8.06 -5.89
N LEU A 57 -1.71 -7.34 -4.85
CA LEU A 57 -2.35 -7.93 -3.68
C LEU A 57 -3.68 -8.61 -4.07
N HIS A 58 -4.50 -7.96 -4.89
CA HIS A 58 -5.74 -8.50 -5.40
C HIS A 58 -5.52 -9.77 -6.23
N SER A 59 -4.43 -9.86 -7.02
CA SER A 59 -4.09 -11.09 -7.74
C SER A 59 -3.68 -12.24 -6.82
N LEU A 60 -3.24 -11.96 -5.59
CA LEU A 60 -2.78 -12.97 -4.63
C LEU A 60 -3.89 -13.44 -3.67
N VAL A 61 -4.72 -12.52 -3.19
CA VAL A 61 -5.75 -12.82 -2.17
C VAL A 61 -7.19 -12.58 -2.66
N GLY A 62 -7.39 -11.96 -3.81
CA GLY A 62 -8.71 -11.61 -4.34
C GLY A 62 -9.34 -10.44 -3.60
N ASP A 63 -10.67 -10.42 -3.51
CA ASP A 63 -11.48 -9.34 -2.93
C ASP A 63 -11.10 -8.95 -1.49
N VAL A 64 -10.48 -9.87 -0.72
CA VAL A 64 -10.05 -9.59 0.65
C VAL A 64 -8.84 -8.64 0.71
N ALA A 65 -8.20 -8.33 -0.42
CA ALA A 65 -7.10 -7.38 -0.51
C ALA A 65 -7.46 -6.01 0.06
N ILE A 66 -8.65 -5.50 -0.27
CA ILE A 66 -9.13 -4.20 0.24
C ILE A 66 -9.33 -4.26 1.75
N ALA A 67 -9.93 -5.34 2.25
CA ALA A 67 -10.15 -5.53 3.68
C ALA A 67 -8.82 -5.62 4.46
N MET A 68 -7.82 -6.32 3.91
CA MET A 68 -6.48 -6.43 4.50
C MET A 68 -5.74 -5.09 4.51
N ILE A 69 -5.85 -4.30 3.45
CA ILE A 69 -5.26 -2.95 3.39
C ILE A 69 -5.95 -2.05 4.41
N ALA A 70 -7.29 -2.07 4.46
CA ALA A 70 -8.04 -1.29 5.42
C ALA A 70 -7.70 -1.67 6.87
N ASP A 71 -7.57 -2.97 7.17
CA ASP A 71 -7.15 -3.48 8.48
C ASP A 71 -5.72 -3.05 8.82
N GLN A 72 -4.77 -3.13 7.88
CA GLN A 72 -3.39 -2.67 8.06
C GLN A 72 -3.31 -1.16 8.33
N LEU A 73 -4.13 -0.35 7.64
CA LEU A 73 -4.16 1.10 7.80
C LEU A 73 -4.90 1.55 9.07
N ASN A 74 -5.95 0.83 9.50
CA ASN A 74 -6.66 1.09 10.76
C ASN A 74 -5.96 0.48 11.99
N GLY A 75 -5.20 -0.59 11.79
CA GLY A 75 -4.63 -1.46 12.82
C GLY A 75 -3.27 -1.02 13.34
N GLY A 76 -2.77 0.16 12.95
CA GLY A 76 -1.58 0.79 13.53
C GLY A 76 -1.80 1.29 14.96
N ARG A 77 -2.20 0.41 15.87
CA ARG A 77 -2.48 0.70 17.28
C ARG A 77 -1.87 -0.31 18.22
#